data_AF-A0A2E9RUD2-F1
#
_entry.id   AF-A0A2E9RUD2-F1
#
_cell.length_a   1.000
_cell.length_b   1.000
_cell.length_c   1.000
_cell.angle_alpha   90.00
_cell.angle_beta   90.00
_cell.angle_gamma   90.00
#
_symmetry.space_group_name_H-M   'P 1'
#
loop_
_entity.id
_entity.type
_entity.pdbx_description
1 polymer ?
#
loop_
_entity_poly.entity_id
_entity_poly.type
_entity_poly.pdbx_seq_one_letter_code
_entity_poly.pdbx_strand_id
1 'polypeptide(L)'
;MHFPRSILSITSFFIYLAFVFGTSALNGKSGSSSHDLLVQKLKTIVIPEVKFVEAPLPEVLTFLHFAARKHDPQAIENPQSAGVNIVLLTRENPSPTVTLDTRNLTLGVLLEFITELTGYVYEVREQAVVVRKLPPKKRKQSGGLLLQTVIYEFNEGLKRRLVRR
;
A
#
# COMPACT_ATOMS: atom_id res chain seq x y z
N MET A 1 -55.54 -64.60 15.44
CA MET A 1 -56.76 -63.75 15.60
C MET A 1 -56.36 -62.45 16.27
N HIS A 2 -56.95 -61.34 15.84
CA HIS A 2 -56.81 -59.94 16.29
C HIS A 2 -55.58 -59.10 15.84
N PHE A 3 -55.76 -58.47 14.67
CA PHE A 3 -55.38 -57.08 14.33
C PHE A 3 -56.62 -56.18 14.54
N PRO A 4 -56.63 -54.84 14.28
CA PRO A 4 -55.59 -53.79 14.26
C PRO A 4 -56.06 -52.47 14.95
N ARG A 5 -55.25 -51.39 14.83
CA ARG A 5 -55.61 -49.96 14.55
C ARG A 5 -54.69 -49.01 15.34
N SER A 6 -53.65 -48.44 14.73
CA SER A 6 -53.62 -47.16 13.98
C SER A 6 -53.70 -45.91 14.87
N ILE A 7 -52.70 -45.02 14.79
CA ILE A 7 -52.82 -43.62 14.31
C ILE A 7 -51.58 -42.79 14.74
N LEU A 8 -51.00 -42.12 13.74
CA LEU A 8 -50.07 -41.00 13.83
C LEU A 8 -50.51 -39.95 14.88
N SER A 9 -49.57 -39.41 15.65
CA SER A 9 -49.67 -38.01 16.08
C SER A 9 -48.28 -37.38 16.10
N ILE A 10 -48.05 -36.56 15.09
CA ILE A 10 -46.95 -35.60 14.99
C ILE A 10 -47.28 -34.47 15.96
N THR A 11 -46.52 -34.33 17.04
CA THR A 11 -46.47 -33.08 17.81
C THR A 11 -45.02 -32.68 18.00
N SER A 12 -44.63 -31.73 17.16
CA SER A 12 -43.47 -30.85 17.31
C SER A 12 -43.41 -30.30 18.74
N PHE A 13 -42.31 -30.56 19.44
CA PHE A 13 -41.87 -29.77 20.58
C PHE A 13 -40.41 -29.40 20.37
N PHE A 14 -40.22 -28.14 20.00
CA PHE A 14 -38.96 -27.43 19.88
C PHE A 14 -38.06 -27.66 21.11
N ILE A 15 -36.96 -28.39 20.92
CA ILE A 15 -35.83 -28.35 21.85
C ILE A 15 -34.82 -27.36 21.28
N TYR A 16 -35.09 -26.08 21.54
CA TYR A 16 -34.06 -25.03 21.55
C TYR A 16 -33.30 -25.18 22.88
N LEU A 17 -32.15 -25.84 22.86
CA LEU A 17 -31.22 -25.80 24.00
C LEU A 17 -30.04 -24.88 23.65
N ALA A 18 -30.18 -23.64 24.14
CA ALA A 18 -29.14 -22.70 24.58
C ALA A 18 -27.91 -22.50 23.66
N PHE A 19 -28.05 -21.54 22.75
CA PHE A 19 -26.95 -20.69 22.30
C PHE A 19 -26.75 -19.58 23.35
N VAL A 20 -25.92 -19.80 24.37
CA VAL A 20 -25.59 -18.75 25.36
C VAL A 20 -24.19 -18.97 25.98
N PHE A 21 -23.34 -17.93 25.84
CA PHE A 21 -21.97 -17.68 26.34
C PHE A 21 -20.83 -18.46 25.66
N GLY A 22 -19.81 -17.84 25.04
CA GLY A 22 -19.35 -16.46 25.10
C GLY A 22 -17.87 -16.44 25.50
N THR A 23 -17.03 -15.89 24.61
CA THR A 23 -15.67 -15.37 24.86
C THR A 23 -14.62 -16.43 25.18
N SER A 24 -13.40 -16.46 24.65
CA SER A 24 -12.61 -15.46 23.95
C SER A 24 -11.71 -16.19 22.97
N ALA A 25 -11.51 -15.58 21.80
CA ALA A 25 -10.36 -15.88 20.97
C ALA A 25 -9.11 -15.89 21.87
N LEU A 26 -8.35 -16.99 21.83
CA LEU A 26 -6.99 -17.02 22.36
C LEU A 26 -6.19 -16.02 21.52
N ASN A 27 -6.21 -14.77 21.98
CA ASN A 27 -5.44 -13.66 21.53
C ASN A 27 -3.97 -14.03 21.79
N GLY A 28 -3.35 -14.69 20.81
CA GLY A 28 -1.93 -14.92 20.75
C GLY A 28 -1.23 -13.58 20.84
N LYS A 29 -0.84 -13.22 22.07
CA LYS A 29 0.03 -12.11 22.38
C LYS A 29 1.43 -12.49 21.89
N SER A 30 1.62 -12.48 20.57
CA SER A 30 2.94 -12.24 20.01
C SER A 30 3.36 -10.89 20.57
N GLY A 31 4.48 -10.82 21.29
CA GLY A 31 5.06 -9.52 21.65
C GLY A 31 5.06 -8.67 20.39
N SER A 32 4.46 -7.48 20.45
CA SER A 32 4.33 -6.61 19.28
C SER A 32 5.70 -6.47 18.65
N SER A 33 5.88 -7.05 17.46
CA SER A 33 7.18 -7.02 16.81
C SER A 33 7.50 -5.55 16.51
N SER A 34 8.77 -5.15 16.59
CA SER A 34 9.16 -3.74 16.32
C SER A 34 8.63 -3.25 14.98
N HIS A 35 8.51 -4.17 14.01
CA HIS A 35 7.86 -3.95 12.73
C HIS A 35 6.37 -3.58 12.86
N ASP A 36 5.59 -4.34 13.63
CA ASP A 36 4.15 -4.08 13.81
C ASP A 36 3.90 -2.74 14.51
N LEU A 37 4.76 -2.38 15.47
CA LEU A 37 4.73 -1.06 16.11
C LEU A 37 4.99 0.07 15.10
N LEU A 38 5.96 -0.09 14.20
CA LEU A 38 6.22 0.88 13.14
C LEU A 38 5.05 1.01 12.17
N VAL A 39 4.46 -0.11 11.74
CA VAL A 39 3.27 -0.10 10.88
C VAL A 39 2.10 0.59 11.57
N GLN A 40 1.93 0.38 12.88
CA GLN A 40 0.91 1.07 13.66
C GLN A 40 1.19 2.57 13.70
N LYS A 41 2.42 3.01 13.98
CA LYS A 41 2.79 4.44 13.97
C LYS A 41 2.50 5.11 12.64
N LEU A 42 2.81 4.46 11.52
CA LEU A 42 2.50 5.00 10.18
C LEU A 42 1.00 5.26 9.98
N LYS A 43 0.13 4.47 10.62
CA LYS A 43 -1.33 4.59 10.53
C LYS A 43 -1.91 5.57 11.55
N THR A 44 -1.27 5.73 12.71
CA THR A 44 -1.80 6.52 13.83
C THR A 44 -1.31 7.97 13.82
N ILE A 45 -0.08 8.22 13.34
CA ILE A 45 0.48 9.58 13.29
C ILE A 45 -0.23 10.37 12.19
N VAL A 46 -1.00 11.38 12.58
CA VAL A 46 -1.72 12.28 11.67
C VAL A 46 -0.96 13.60 11.57
N ILE A 47 -0.64 14.01 10.35
CA ILE A 47 -0.03 15.30 10.05
C ILE A 47 -1.13 16.28 9.61
N PRO A 48 -1.36 17.39 10.34
CA PRO A 48 -2.50 18.28 10.09
C PRO A 48 -2.47 18.95 8.71
N GLU A 49 -1.31 19.41 8.28
CA GLU A 49 -1.15 20.10 6.99
C GLU A 49 0.28 19.92 6.48
N VAL A 50 0.40 19.67 5.18
CA VAL A 50 1.68 19.58 4.49
C VAL A 50 1.55 20.27 3.15
N LYS A 51 2.46 21.20 2.89
CA LYS A 51 2.56 21.91 1.62
C LYS A 51 4.00 21.95 1.14
N PHE A 52 4.23 21.34 -0.03
CA PHE A 52 5.51 21.37 -0.73
C PHE A 52 5.31 21.99 -2.09
N VAL A 53 6.27 22.83 -2.50
CA VAL A 53 6.32 23.44 -3.82
C VAL A 53 7.71 23.19 -4.37
N GLU A 54 7.80 22.31 -5.37
CA GLU A 54 9.05 21.91 -6.02
C GLU A 54 10.16 21.51 -5.02
N ALA A 55 9.78 20.94 -3.88
CA ALA A 55 10.71 20.64 -2.81
C ALA A 55 11.49 19.34 -3.13
N PRO A 56 12.81 19.30 -2.97
CA PRO A 56 13.59 18.10 -3.27
C PRO A 56 13.28 16.98 -2.26
N LEU A 57 13.17 15.75 -2.74
CA LEU A 57 12.78 14.58 -1.94
C LEU A 57 13.56 14.43 -0.61
N PRO A 58 14.89 14.62 -0.53
CA PRO A 58 15.60 14.54 0.74
C PRO A 58 15.10 15.53 1.81
N GLU A 59 14.73 16.75 1.41
CA GLU A 59 14.20 17.77 2.31
C GLU A 59 12.79 17.42 2.76
N VAL A 60 11.96 16.92 1.83
CA VAL A 60 10.61 16.42 2.12
C VAL A 60 10.63 15.30 3.16
N LEU A 61 11.51 14.31 3.01
CA LEU A 61 11.63 13.20 3.96
C LEU A 61 12.15 13.68 5.33
N THR A 62 13.07 14.66 5.34
CA THR A 62 13.57 15.27 6.56
C THR A 62 12.47 16.01 7.30
N PHE A 63 11.65 16.79 6.59
CA PHE A 63 10.47 17.45 7.16
C PHE A 63 9.51 16.42 7.76
N LEU A 64 9.20 15.34 7.04
CA LEU A 64 8.32 14.29 7.53
C LEU A 64 8.88 13.62 8.79
N HIS A 65 10.19 13.43 8.91
CA HIS A 65 10.79 12.87 10.11
C HIS A 65 10.52 13.76 11.34
N PHE A 66 10.70 15.08 11.22
CA PHE A 66 10.40 16.02 12.30
C PHE A 66 8.90 16.12 12.59
N ALA A 67 8.07 16.18 11.56
CA ALA A 67 6.62 16.23 11.70
C ALA A 67 6.08 14.96 12.38
N ALA A 68 6.58 13.78 11.99
CA ALA A 68 6.23 12.51 12.59
C ALA A 68 6.51 12.49 14.09
N ARG A 69 7.70 12.95 14.51
CA ARG A 69 8.08 13.01 15.92
C ARG A 69 7.20 13.98 16.71
N LYS A 70 6.86 15.13 16.13
CA LYS A 70 6.03 16.15 16.76
C LYS A 70 4.58 15.71 16.96
N HIS A 71 4.05 14.93 16.02
CA HIS A 71 2.64 14.51 16.00
C HIS A 71 2.44 13.05 16.41
N ASP A 72 3.46 12.41 17.01
CA ASP A 72 3.35 11.04 17.51
C ASP A 72 2.61 10.99 18.86
N PRO A 73 1.39 10.44 18.92
CA PRO A 73 0.66 10.34 20.19
C PRO A 73 1.32 9.39 21.19
N GLN A 74 2.11 8.41 20.72
CA GLN A 74 2.82 7.48 21.60
C GLN A 74 4.10 8.09 22.20
N ALA A 75 4.54 9.26 21.72
CA ALA A 75 5.69 9.96 22.27
C ALA A 75 5.48 10.40 23.73
N ILE A 76 4.23 10.52 24.18
CA ILE A 76 3.87 10.86 25.56
C ILE A 76 4.31 9.75 26.52
N GLU A 77 4.14 8.49 26.13
CA GLU A 77 4.49 7.33 26.95
C GLU A 77 5.98 6.98 26.86
N ASN A 78 6.58 7.10 25.66
CA ASN A 78 7.98 6.81 25.45
C ASN A 78 8.64 7.83 24.50
N PRO A 79 9.26 8.89 25.05
CA PRO A 79 9.93 9.93 24.28
C PRO A 79 11.11 9.44 23.44
N GLN A 80 11.78 8.35 23.86
CA GLN A 80 12.91 7.79 23.12
C GLN A 80 12.47 7.06 21.85
N SER A 81 11.24 6.57 21.82
CA SER A 81 10.65 5.91 20.65
C SER A 81 9.90 6.87 19.71
N ALA A 82 9.89 8.17 20.01
CA ALA A 82 9.02 9.14 19.35
C ALA A 82 9.28 9.26 17.83
N GLY A 83 8.20 9.23 17.05
CA GLY A 83 8.22 9.36 15.60
C GLY A 83 8.59 8.07 14.88
N VAL A 84 9.04 8.24 13.64
CA VAL A 84 9.44 7.15 12.74
C VAL A 84 10.79 7.48 12.13
N ASN A 85 11.72 6.53 12.17
CA ASN A 85 13.01 6.67 11.51
C ASN A 85 12.85 6.43 10.00
N ILE A 86 13.15 7.44 9.19
CA ILE A 86 12.99 7.39 7.72
C ILE A 86 14.37 7.49 7.09
N VAL A 87 14.76 6.47 6.31
CA VAL A 87 16.09 6.36 5.72
C VAL A 87 15.99 6.35 4.19
N LEU A 88 16.64 7.32 3.53
CA LEU A 88 16.76 7.36 2.07
C LEU A 88 18.03 6.62 1.63
N LEU A 89 17.89 5.49 0.95
CA LEU A 89 19.05 4.70 0.48
C LEU A 89 19.58 5.14 -0.88
N THR A 90 18.71 5.65 -1.76
CA THR A 90 19.08 6.00 -3.14
C THR A 90 18.90 7.49 -3.36
N ARG A 91 20.02 8.21 -3.52
CA ARG A 91 19.99 9.63 -3.87
C ARG A 91 20.25 9.78 -5.37
N GLU A 92 19.29 10.36 -6.08
CA GLU A 92 19.43 10.74 -7.49
C GLU A 92 19.99 12.18 -7.60
N ASN A 93 20.72 12.46 -8.69
CA ASN A 93 21.20 13.79 -9.04
C ASN A 93 20.80 14.12 -10.50
N PRO A 94 19.91 15.10 -10.73
CA PRO A 94 19.22 15.92 -9.73
C PRO A 94 18.22 15.10 -8.90
N SER A 95 17.99 15.51 -7.65
CA SER A 95 16.98 14.86 -6.80
C SER A 95 15.57 15.20 -7.32
N PRO A 96 14.62 14.24 -7.32
CA PRO A 96 13.27 14.52 -7.75
C PRO A 96 12.62 15.53 -6.82
N THR A 97 11.85 16.44 -7.39
CA THR A 97 11.09 17.45 -6.66
C THR A 97 9.65 16.98 -6.47
N VAL A 98 9.02 17.47 -5.40
CA VAL A 98 7.66 17.12 -5.02
C VAL A 98 6.86 18.38 -4.81
N THR A 99 5.67 18.43 -5.42
CA THR A 99 4.67 19.46 -5.21
C THR A 99 3.39 18.79 -4.73
N LEU A 100 2.97 19.07 -3.51
CA LEU A 100 1.74 18.53 -2.92
C LEU A 100 1.17 19.50 -1.89
N ASP A 101 -0.15 19.52 -1.76
CA ASP A 101 -0.88 20.25 -0.72
C ASP A 101 -1.92 19.31 -0.14
N THR A 102 -1.75 18.93 1.13
CA THR A 102 -2.58 17.91 1.78
C THR A 102 -2.89 18.29 3.22
N ARG A 103 -4.02 17.77 3.73
CA ARG A 103 -4.52 18.08 5.08
C ARG A 103 -5.01 16.82 5.76
N ASN A 104 -4.72 16.71 7.06
CA ASN A 104 -5.18 15.64 7.95
C ASN A 104 -4.90 14.23 7.40
N LEU A 105 -3.69 14.00 6.90
CA LEU A 105 -3.29 12.69 6.38
C LEU A 105 -2.41 11.94 7.38
N THR A 106 -2.49 10.62 7.35
CA THR A 106 -1.58 9.77 8.12
C THR A 106 -0.20 9.76 7.48
N LEU A 107 0.84 9.54 8.29
CA LEU A 107 2.22 9.50 7.82
C LEU A 107 2.45 8.45 6.73
N GLY A 108 1.82 7.28 6.86
CA GLY A 108 1.89 6.21 5.85
C GLY A 108 1.32 6.63 4.50
N VAL A 109 0.15 7.29 4.50
CA VAL A 109 -0.50 7.79 3.27
C VAL A 109 0.33 8.90 2.63
N LEU A 110 0.92 9.79 3.42
CA LEU A 110 1.84 10.82 2.92
C LEU A 110 3.07 10.19 2.23
N LEU A 111 3.69 9.19 2.87
CA LEU A 111 4.83 8.48 2.28
C LEU A 111 4.44 7.78 0.98
N GLU A 112 3.28 7.15 0.92
CA GLU A 112 2.75 6.54 -0.30
C GLU A 112 2.67 7.56 -1.44
N PHE A 113 1.98 8.70 -1.24
CA PHE A 113 1.88 9.75 -2.25
C PHE A 113 3.24 10.29 -2.70
N ILE A 114 4.13 10.60 -1.76
CA ILE A 114 5.48 11.12 -2.08
C ILE A 114 6.27 10.11 -2.90
N THR A 115 6.21 8.82 -2.54
CA THR A 115 6.93 7.78 -3.28
C THR A 115 6.33 7.56 -4.67
N GLU A 116 5.01 7.64 -4.81
CA GLU A 116 4.32 7.56 -6.11
C GLU A 116 4.72 8.71 -7.04
N LEU A 117 4.70 9.95 -6.55
CA LEU A 117 5.07 11.15 -7.32
C LEU A 117 6.53 11.12 -7.80
N THR A 118 7.43 10.49 -7.04
CA THR A 118 8.88 10.46 -7.34
C THR A 118 9.35 9.18 -8.02
N GLY A 119 8.48 8.17 -8.16
CA GLY A 119 8.82 6.83 -8.65
C GLY A 119 9.73 6.06 -7.70
N TYR A 120 9.69 6.40 -6.40
CA TYR A 120 10.35 5.65 -5.34
C TYR A 120 9.39 4.60 -4.77
N VAL A 121 9.91 3.75 -3.90
CA VAL A 121 9.13 2.84 -3.07
C VAL A 121 9.62 2.92 -1.65
N TYR A 122 8.71 2.82 -0.68
CA TYR A 122 9.08 2.64 0.72
C TYR A 122 8.87 1.18 1.16
N GLU A 123 9.69 0.73 2.10
CA GLU A 123 9.61 -0.58 2.73
C GLU A 123 9.74 -0.39 4.24
N VAL A 124 8.82 -0.98 5.00
CA VAL A 124 8.91 -0.98 6.47
C VAL A 124 9.83 -2.13 6.89
N ARG A 125 10.89 -1.81 7.62
CA ARG A 125 11.79 -2.79 8.25
C ARG A 125 11.54 -2.83 9.75
N GLU A 126 12.30 -3.66 10.46
CA GLU A 126 12.15 -3.83 11.91
C GLU A 126 12.34 -2.53 12.72
N GLN A 127 13.20 -1.61 12.27
CA GLN A 127 13.57 -0.40 13.03
C GLN A 127 13.48 0.90 12.22
N ALA A 128 13.15 0.83 10.93
CA ALA A 128 13.13 2.00 10.07
C ALA A 128 12.23 1.80 8.86
N VAL A 129 11.73 2.92 8.33
CA VAL A 129 11.12 2.99 7.02
C VAL A 129 12.19 3.35 6.01
N VAL A 130 12.39 2.49 5.03
CA VAL A 130 13.43 2.61 4.03
C VAL A 130 12.83 3.08 2.71
N VAL A 131 13.32 4.19 2.18
CA VAL A 131 12.92 4.74 0.88
C VAL A 131 14.03 4.48 -0.14
N ARG A 132 13.68 3.84 -1.25
CA ARG A 132 14.63 3.49 -2.33
C ARG A 132 14.00 3.64 -3.70
N LYS A 133 14.84 3.82 -4.72
CA LYS A 133 14.39 3.74 -6.10
C LYS A 133 14.24 2.27 -6.48
N LEU A 134 13.08 1.87 -7.00
CA LEU A 134 12.97 0.55 -7.62
C LEU A 134 13.62 0.62 -9.01
N PRO A 135 14.47 -0.33 -9.41
CA PRO A 135 14.90 -0.40 -10.80
C PRO A 135 13.65 -0.47 -11.68
N PRO A 136 13.65 0.21 -12.85
CA PRO A 136 12.50 0.18 -13.74
C PRO A 136 12.18 -1.28 -14.04
N LYS A 137 10.95 -1.70 -13.71
CA LYS A 137 10.48 -3.06 -13.98
C LYS A 137 10.56 -3.26 -15.48
N LYS A 138 11.63 -3.92 -15.97
CA LYS A 138 11.69 -4.35 -17.37
C LYS A 138 10.43 -5.16 -17.59
N ARG A 139 9.50 -4.65 -18.41
CA ARG A 139 8.39 -5.47 -18.87
C ARG A 139 9.07 -6.70 -19.48
N LYS A 140 8.90 -7.87 -18.85
CA LYS A 140 9.15 -9.12 -19.54
C LYS A 140 8.21 -9.05 -20.73
N GLN A 141 8.75 -8.69 -21.90
CA GLN A 141 8.16 -9.02 -23.18
C GLN A 141 8.14 -10.55 -23.21
N SER A 142 7.15 -11.13 -22.53
CA SER A 142 6.71 -12.48 -22.82
C SER A 142 6.39 -12.47 -24.31
N GLY A 143 7.10 -13.30 -25.06
CA GLY A 143 7.13 -13.27 -26.52
C GLY A 143 5.74 -13.38 -27.16
N GLY A 144 5.18 -12.24 -27.53
CA GLY A 144 3.95 -12.13 -28.29
C GLY A 144 4.06 -10.92 -29.22
N LEU A 145 4.46 -11.21 -30.45
CA LEU A 145 4.60 -10.32 -31.61
C LEU A 145 5.44 -9.05 -31.39
N LEU A 146 6.72 -9.16 -31.75
CA LEU A 146 7.40 -8.06 -32.42
C LEU A 146 6.56 -7.72 -33.65
N LEU A 147 5.74 -6.68 -33.56
CA LEU A 147 5.28 -6.00 -34.77
C LEU A 147 6.55 -5.43 -35.40
N GLN A 148 7.07 -6.15 -36.41
CA GLN A 148 8.12 -5.62 -37.25
C GLN A 148 7.50 -4.46 -38.01
N THR A 149 7.78 -3.24 -37.55
CA THR A 149 7.61 -2.05 -38.37
C THR A 149 8.67 -2.13 -39.45
N VAL A 150 8.41 -2.93 -40.49
CA VAL A 150 9.24 -2.93 -41.68
C VAL A 150 8.87 -1.67 -42.45
N ILE A 151 9.75 -0.68 -42.37
CA ILE A 151 9.63 0.54 -43.16
C ILE A 151 10.02 0.14 -44.59
N TYR A 152 9.02 -0.11 -45.43
CA TYR A 152 9.22 -0.29 -46.86
C TYR A 152 9.37 1.10 -47.49
N GLU A 153 10.54 1.37 -48.07
CA GLU A 153 10.76 2.58 -48.84
C GLU A 153 9.87 2.54 -50.09
N PHE A 154 8.98 3.53 -50.19
CA PHE A 154 7.95 3.57 -51.22
C PHE A 154 8.55 3.92 -52.59
N ASN A 155 8.96 2.89 -53.34
CA ASN A 155 9.66 3.06 -54.61
C ASN A 155 8.72 3.50 -55.76
N GLU A 156 9.32 4.12 -56.79
CA GLU A 156 8.61 4.66 -57.96
C GLU A 156 7.86 3.59 -58.78
N GLY A 157 8.27 2.32 -58.69
CA GLY A 157 7.59 1.20 -59.34
C GLY A 157 6.23 0.88 -58.71
N LEU A 158 6.12 1.00 -57.39
CA LEU A 158 4.88 0.80 -56.62
C LEU A 158 3.88 1.95 -56.84
N LYS A 159 4.36 3.18 -57.00
CA LYS A 159 3.55 4.36 -57.37
C LYS A 159 2.79 4.14 -58.68
N ARG A 160 3.48 3.68 -59.73
CA ARG A 160 2.85 3.45 -61.04
C ARG A 160 1.78 2.35 -61.04
N ARG A 161 1.87 1.41 -60.09
CA ARG A 161 0.89 0.32 -59.91
C ARG A 161 -0.32 0.72 -59.08
N LEU A 162 -0.17 1.67 -58.16
CA LEU A 162 -1.26 2.15 -57.31
C LEU A 162 -2.05 3.32 -57.91
N VAL A 163 -1.52 3.99 -58.94
CA VAL A 163 -2.13 5.19 -59.55
C VAL A 163 -2.96 4.89 -60.80
N ARG A 164 -3.03 3.64 -61.30
CA ARG A 164 -4.01 3.30 -62.35
C ARG A 164 -5.39 3.03 -61.74
N ARG A 165 -6.19 4.09 -61.63
CA ARG A 165 -7.64 4.01 -61.79
C ARG A 165 -8.02 4.56 -63.16
#